data_AF-D9X3P5-F1
#
_entry.id   AF-D9X3P5-F1
#
_cell.length_a   1.000
_cell.length_b   1.000
_cell.length_c   1.000
_cell.angle_alpha   90.00
_cell.angle_beta   90.00
_cell.angle_gamma   90.00
#
_symmetry.space_group_name_H-M   'P 1'
#
loop_
_entity.id
_entity.type
_entity.pdbx_description
1 polymer ?
#
loop_
_entity_poly.entity_id
_entity_poly.type
_entity_poly.pdbx_seq_one_letter_code
_entity_poly.pdbx_strand_id
1 'polypeptide(L)'
;AVDDIALVGSPGTGAGSAAALRTRARVWAARGGDDWVANVPHVRTNLFGVTVGFGTDPVSPAFGARVFAAGDGGHSDYFRPGTASLTNLTRIVLGETKAVTHD
;
A
#
# COMPACT_ATOMS: atom_id res chain seq x y z
N ALA A 1 4.95 14.00 15.23
CA ALA A 1 3.97 13.89 14.14
C ALA A 1 4.56 13.01 13.05
N VAL A 2 3.74 12.39 12.20
CA VAL A 2 4.20 11.57 11.06
C VAL A 2 3.76 12.28 9.78
N ASP A 3 4.68 12.42 8.82
CA ASP A 3 4.43 13.11 7.55
C ASP A 3 4.02 12.16 6.41
N ASP A 4 4.44 10.89 6.49
CA ASP A 4 4.20 9.87 5.47
C ASP A 4 3.87 8.51 6.09
N ILE A 5 2.92 7.80 5.46
CA ILE A 5 2.59 6.41 5.75
C ILE A 5 2.70 5.63 4.44
N ALA A 6 3.45 4.54 4.42
CA ALA A 6 3.57 3.66 3.26
C ALA A 6 2.98 2.27 3.57
N LEU A 7 2.04 1.83 2.74
CA LEU A 7 1.36 0.54 2.82
C LEU A 7 1.92 -0.36 1.71
N VAL A 8 2.69 -1.39 2.07
CA VAL A 8 3.30 -2.33 1.11
C VAL A 8 2.83 -3.76 1.40
N GLY A 9 2.47 -4.50 0.35
CA GLY A 9 1.93 -5.86 0.49
C GLY A 9 0.68 -5.92 1.37
N SER A 10 -0.06 -4.82 1.49
CA SER A 10 -1.19 -4.76 2.40
C SER A 10 -2.43 -5.33 1.71
N PRO A 11 -3.11 -6.35 2.27
CA PRO A 11 -4.39 -6.81 1.74
C PRO A 11 -5.51 -5.78 1.97
N GLY A 12 -5.27 -4.77 2.81
CA GLY A 12 -6.21 -3.74 3.21
C GLY A 12 -5.82 -3.16 4.56
N THR A 13 -6.43 -2.03 4.92
CA THR A 13 -6.07 -1.27 6.14
C THR A 13 -7.12 -1.35 7.25
N GLY A 14 -8.23 -2.05 7.03
CA GLY A 14 -9.42 -1.97 7.88
C GLY A 14 -10.20 -0.65 7.75
N ALA A 15 -9.65 0.35 7.04
CA ALA A 15 -10.33 1.57 6.65
C ALA A 15 -10.81 1.49 5.19
N GLY A 16 -11.96 2.11 4.90
CA GLY A 16 -12.52 2.12 3.53
C GLY A 16 -11.81 3.08 2.57
N SER A 17 -11.05 4.04 3.10
CA SER A 17 -10.31 5.05 2.34
C SER A 17 -9.13 5.62 3.13
N ALA A 18 -8.18 6.25 2.44
CA ALA A 18 -7.07 6.97 3.05
C ALA A 18 -7.56 8.10 3.99
N ALA A 19 -8.66 8.79 3.65
CA ALA A 19 -9.26 9.82 4.50
C ALA A 19 -9.80 9.23 5.82
N ALA A 20 -10.31 8.00 5.80
CA ALA A 20 -10.82 7.32 7.00
C ALA A 20 -9.70 6.93 7.99
N LEU A 21 -8.43 7.00 7.61
CA LEU A 21 -7.29 6.86 8.53
C LEU A 21 -7.14 8.05 9.49
N ARG A 22 -7.85 9.17 9.25
CA ARG A 22 -7.87 10.36 10.12
C ARG A 22 -6.46 10.91 10.42
N THR A 23 -5.61 10.93 9.40
CA THR A 23 -4.23 11.43 9.47
C THR A 23 -4.04 12.63 8.55
N ARG A 24 -3.03 13.45 8.86
CA ARG A 24 -2.53 14.50 7.94
C ARG A 24 -1.37 14.01 7.06
N ALA A 25 -0.85 12.81 7.34
CA ALA A 25 0.24 12.22 6.59
C ALA A 25 -0.17 11.96 5.13
N ARG A 26 0.78 12.04 4.22
CA ARG A 26 0.61 11.51 2.86
C ARG A 26 0.57 10.00 2.95
N VAL A 27 -0.47 9.40 2.36
CA VAL A 27 -0.63 7.94 2.33
C VAL A 27 -0.15 7.43 0.99
N TRP A 28 0.82 6.53 1.02
CA TRP A 28 1.41 5.85 -0.12
C TRP A 28 1.02 4.38 -0.09
N ALA A 29 0.91 3.76 -1.26
CA ALA A 29 0.66 2.33 -1.37
C ALA A 29 1.47 1.72 -2.52
N ALA A 30 1.89 0.47 -2.39
CA ALA A 30 2.44 -0.29 -3.50
C ALA A 30 2.21 -1.79 -3.29
N ARG A 31 2.16 -2.51 -4.42
CA ARG A 31 2.11 -3.97 -4.46
C ARG A 31 3.08 -4.44 -5.54
N GLY A 32 3.97 -5.36 -5.21
CA GLY A 32 4.84 -5.99 -6.19
C GLY A 32 4.03 -6.86 -7.17
N GLY A 33 4.47 -6.95 -8.43
CA GLY A 33 3.76 -7.65 -9.49
C GLY A 33 3.46 -9.12 -9.17
N ASP A 34 4.40 -9.80 -8.50
CA ASP A 34 4.27 -11.21 -8.09
C ASP A 34 3.81 -11.37 -6.63
N ASP A 35 3.31 -10.31 -5.98
CA ASP A 35 2.79 -10.41 -4.62
C ASP A 35 1.46 -11.17 -4.58
N TRP A 36 1.47 -12.32 -3.89
CA TRP A 36 0.31 -13.19 -3.66
C TRP A 36 -0.88 -12.47 -3.01
N VAL A 37 -0.65 -11.35 -2.32
CA VAL A 37 -1.70 -10.51 -1.72
C VAL A 37 -2.73 -10.04 -2.74
N ALA A 38 -2.37 -9.93 -4.02
CA ALA A 38 -3.33 -9.67 -5.10
C ALA A 38 -4.48 -10.71 -5.18
N ASN A 39 -4.25 -11.92 -4.65
CA ASN A 39 -5.21 -13.02 -4.68
C ASN A 39 -6.04 -13.14 -3.39
N VAL A 40 -5.86 -12.21 -2.44
CA VAL A 40 -6.59 -12.22 -1.16
C VAL A 40 -7.87 -11.38 -1.30
N PRO A 41 -9.00 -11.77 -0.68
CA PRO A 41 -10.22 -10.98 -0.73
C PRO A 41 -10.04 -9.56 -0.16
N HIS A 42 -9.94 -8.56 -1.03
CA HIS A 42 -9.88 -7.12 -0.71
C HIS A 42 -11.26 -6.49 -0.45
N VAL A 43 -12.28 -7.29 -0.12
CA VAL A 43 -13.65 -6.81 0.10
C VAL A 43 -14.05 -7.17 1.52
N ARG A 44 -14.51 -6.18 2.29
CA ARG A 44 -15.04 -6.41 3.64
C ARG A 44 -16.51 -6.82 3.55
N THR A 45 -16.82 -8.08 3.85
CA THR A 45 -18.19 -8.61 3.96
C THR A 45 -18.42 -9.20 5.34
N ASN A 46 -19.60 -8.98 5.91
CA ASN A 46 -20.00 -9.60 7.17
C ASN A 46 -20.72 -10.92 6.85
N LEU A 47 -20.10 -12.06 7.16
CA LEU A 47 -20.66 -13.39 6.95
C LEU A 47 -20.76 -14.09 8.31
N PHE A 48 -21.98 -14.45 8.74
CA PHE A 48 -22.22 -15.11 10.04
C PHE A 48 -21.66 -14.36 11.26
N GLY A 49 -21.58 -13.02 11.22
CA GLY A 49 -21.00 -12.21 12.30
C GLY A 49 -19.48 -12.12 12.29
N VAL A 50 -18.80 -12.73 11.32
CA VAL A 50 -17.36 -12.63 11.10
C VAL A 50 -17.12 -11.62 9.97
N THR A 51 -16.25 -10.63 10.23
CA THR A 51 -15.77 -9.74 9.18
C THR A 51 -14.77 -10.51 8.31
N VAL A 52 -15.15 -10.79 7.06
CA VAL A 52 -14.30 -11.45 6.07
C VAL A 52 -13.75 -10.38 5.12
N GLY A 53 -12.43 -10.35 4.96
CA GLY A 53 -11.69 -9.44 4.06
C GLY A 53 -11.18 -8.15 4.72
N PHE A 54 -10.22 -7.51 4.07
CA PHE A 54 -9.34 -6.50 4.70
C PHE A 54 -9.73 -5.03 4.43
N GLY A 55 -10.88 -4.81 3.78
CA GLY A 55 -11.30 -3.51 3.27
C GLY A 55 -10.67 -3.17 1.92
N THR A 56 -10.93 -1.97 1.41
CA THR A 56 -10.48 -1.52 0.08
C THR A 56 -8.98 -1.75 -0.12
N ASP A 57 -8.62 -2.36 -1.26
CA ASP A 57 -7.23 -2.55 -1.68
C ASP A 57 -6.49 -1.19 -1.69
N PRO A 58 -5.38 -1.04 -0.94
CA PRO A 58 -4.66 0.23 -0.87
C PRO A 58 -4.09 0.73 -2.21
N VAL A 59 -3.83 -0.17 -3.16
CA VAL A 59 -3.39 0.23 -4.51
C VAL A 59 -4.55 0.56 -5.46
N SER A 60 -5.81 0.35 -5.03
CA SER A 60 -6.97 0.75 -5.81
C SER A 60 -7.14 2.27 -5.79
N PRO A 61 -7.51 2.92 -6.93
CA PRO A 61 -7.89 4.32 -6.96
C PRO A 61 -9.00 4.67 -5.96
N ALA A 62 -9.89 3.72 -5.63
CA ALA A 62 -10.98 3.92 -4.67
C ALA A 62 -10.50 4.14 -3.23
N PHE A 63 -9.30 3.65 -2.87
CA PHE A 63 -8.74 3.89 -1.55
C PHE A 63 -8.19 5.33 -1.40
N GLY A 64 -7.64 5.89 -2.49
CA GLY A 64 -7.14 7.26 -2.53
C GLY A 64 -5.71 7.45 -1.99
N ALA A 65 -4.90 6.39 -1.94
CA ALA A 65 -3.46 6.51 -1.67
C ALA A 65 -2.68 6.94 -2.93
N ARG A 66 -1.47 7.44 -2.73
CA ARG A 66 -0.48 7.69 -3.79
C ARG A 66 0.21 6.37 -4.12
N VAL A 67 -0.18 5.73 -5.21
CA VAL A 67 0.37 4.44 -5.62
C VAL A 67 1.77 4.64 -6.20
N PHE A 68 2.80 3.94 -5.74
CA PHE A 68 4.17 4.02 -6.29
C PHE A 68 4.64 2.68 -6.84
N ALA A 69 5.64 2.72 -7.71
CA ALA A 69 6.19 1.53 -8.35
C ALA A 69 6.92 0.63 -7.35
N ALA A 70 6.51 -0.64 -7.25
CA ALA A 70 7.22 -1.66 -6.46
C ALA A 70 8.07 -2.62 -7.30
N GLY A 71 7.86 -2.66 -8.62
CA GLY A 71 8.42 -3.65 -9.52
C GLY A 71 7.77 -5.03 -9.35
N ASP A 72 8.39 -6.07 -9.93
CA ASP A 72 7.78 -7.41 -10.01
C ASP A 72 8.05 -8.30 -8.79
N GLY A 73 8.58 -7.75 -7.69
CA GLY A 73 8.94 -8.54 -6.50
C GLY A 73 7.74 -9.20 -5.81
N GLY A 74 8.00 -10.29 -5.09
CA GLY A 74 7.00 -10.95 -4.25
C GLY A 74 6.81 -10.27 -2.90
N HIS A 75 5.92 -10.82 -2.07
CA HIS A 75 5.52 -10.24 -0.79
C HIS A 75 6.68 -9.95 0.18
N SER A 76 7.75 -10.75 0.11
CA SER A 76 8.91 -10.62 1.00
C SER A 76 10.01 -9.70 0.43
N ASP A 77 9.83 -9.15 -0.78
CA ASP A 77 10.89 -8.47 -1.52
C ASP A 77 10.88 -6.94 -1.36
N TYR A 78 9.89 -6.34 -0.68
CA TYR A 78 9.75 -4.87 -0.60
C TYR A 78 10.99 -4.14 -0.05
N PHE A 79 11.77 -4.80 0.80
CA PHE A 79 12.99 -4.26 1.41
C PHE A 79 14.28 -4.89 0.85
N ARG A 80 14.18 -5.66 -0.24
CA ARG A 80 15.33 -6.29 -0.87
C ARG A 80 16.20 -5.20 -1.54
N PRO A 81 17.52 -5.17 -1.28
CA PRO A 81 18.44 -4.22 -1.92
C PRO A 81 18.37 -4.26 -3.45
N GLY A 82 18.44 -3.09 -4.08
CA GLY A 82 18.43 -2.95 -5.55
C GLY A 82 17.05 -3.00 -6.21
N THR A 83 15.97 -3.10 -5.43
CA THR A 83 14.60 -3.12 -5.97
C THR A 83 14.01 -1.72 -6.15
N ALA A 84 13.04 -1.60 -7.07
CA ALA A 84 12.24 -0.38 -7.24
C ALA A 84 11.48 -0.01 -5.95
N SER A 85 10.89 -1.00 -5.28
CA SER A 85 10.22 -0.82 -3.99
C SER A 85 11.12 -0.14 -2.96
N LEU A 86 12.29 -0.71 -2.64
CA LEU A 86 13.17 -0.13 -1.62
C LEU A 86 13.67 1.26 -2.03
N THR A 87 13.92 1.48 -3.32
CA THR A 87 14.31 2.79 -3.86
C THR A 87 13.23 3.85 -3.61
N ASN A 88 11.96 3.55 -3.89
CA ASN A 88 10.87 4.48 -3.67
C ASN A 88 10.52 4.66 -2.18
N LEU A 89 10.59 3.61 -1.37
CA LEU A 89 10.45 3.73 0.09
C LEU A 89 11.54 4.65 0.67
N THR A 90 12.77 4.53 0.18
CA THR A 90 13.88 5.40 0.61
C THR A 90 13.62 6.86 0.23
N ARG A 91 13.14 7.13 -0.99
CA ARG A 91 12.74 8.48 -1.43
C ARG A 91 11.63 9.07 -0.56
N ILE A 92 10.64 8.27 -0.16
CA ILE A 92 9.59 8.71 0.76
C ILE A 92 10.19 9.09 2.11
N VAL A 93 11.03 8.22 2.70
CA VAL A 93 11.68 8.45 4.00
C VAL A 93 12.58 9.69 3.97
N LEU A 94 13.30 9.93 2.88
CA LEU A 94 14.15 11.10 2.70
C LEU A 94 13.37 12.37 2.33
N GLY A 95 12.05 12.29 2.15
CA GLY A 95 11.21 13.42 1.75
C GLY A 95 11.34 13.80 0.25
N GLU A 96 12.08 13.03 -0.53
CA GLU A 96 12.29 13.16 -1.98
C GLU A 96 11.06 12.72 -2.79
N THR A 97 9.87 13.04 -2.32
CA THR A 97 8.58 12.58 -2.86
C THR A 97 8.33 12.94 -4.33
N LYS A 98 9.06 13.92 -4.88
CA LYS A 98 9.03 14.26 -6.32
C LYS A 98 9.80 13.26 -7.19
N ALA A 99 10.72 12.50 -6.60
CA ALA A 99 11.51 11.49 -7.30
C ALA A 99 10.86 10.10 -7.23
N VAL A 100 9.76 9.93 -6.48
CA VAL A 100 9.04 8.66 -6.39
C VAL A 100 8.46 8.32 -7.76
N THR A 101 8.70 7.10 -8.22
CA THR A 101 8.17 6.62 -9.50
C THR A 101 6.82 5.95 -9.31
N HIS A 102 6.00 5.98 -10.35
CA HIS A 102 4.63 5.46 -10.38
C HIS A 102 4.50 4.49 -11.56
N ASP A 103 3.72 3.42 -11.39
CA ASP A 103 3.32 2.50 -12.46
C ASP A 103 2.05 3.00 -13.17
#